data_AF-Q1YYZ4-F1
#
_entry.id   AF-Q1YYZ4-F1
#
_cell.length_a   1.000
_cell.length_b   1.000
_cell.length_c   1.000
_cell.angle_alpha   90.00
_cell.angle_beta   90.00
_cell.angle_gamma   90.00
#
_symmetry.space_group_name_H-M   'P 1'
#
loop_
_entity.id
_entity.type
_entity.pdbx_description
1 polymer ?
#
loop_
_entity_poly.entity_id
_entity_poly.type
_entity_poly.pdbx_seq_one_letter_code
_entity_poly.pdbx_strand_id
1 'polypeptide(L)'
;MSKIFTFLKGMAMGAADVVPGVSGGTIAFITGIYDTLLESIRRINPSLIPIIKQQGVKGAFEHINGTFLVLLFSGILTSIFTLARVITWMLQTHPIPLWSFFFGLIIVSVIHMFKQVEQWKITRFISVAAGAFFAYGITVLHP
;
A
#
# COMPACT_ATOMS: atom_id res chain seq x y z
N MET A 1 -13.89 3.01 10.30
CA MET A 1 -12.63 3.79 10.36
C MET A 1 -12.99 5.27 10.30
N SER A 2 -12.36 6.16 11.08
CA SER A 2 -12.66 7.59 10.96
C SER A 2 -12.22 8.09 9.57
N LYS A 3 -13.11 8.83 8.89
CA LYS A 3 -12.95 9.29 7.50
C LYS A 3 -11.64 10.06 7.30
N ILE A 4 -11.26 10.84 8.32
CA ILE A 4 -10.02 11.63 8.35
C ILE A 4 -8.79 10.71 8.34
N PHE A 5 -8.79 9.62 9.12
CA PHE A 5 -7.66 8.69 9.10
C PHE A 5 -7.53 7.98 7.75
N THR A 6 -8.62 7.64 7.06
CA THR A 6 -8.54 7.08 5.71
C THR A 6 -7.87 8.06 4.74
N PHE A 7 -8.26 9.34 4.80
CA PHE A 7 -7.66 10.38 3.98
C PHE A 7 -6.16 10.57 4.28
N LEU A 8 -5.78 10.64 5.57
CA LEU A 8 -4.37 10.77 5.97
C LEU A 8 -3.53 9.54 5.57
N LYS A 9 -4.10 8.33 5.65
CA LYS A 9 -3.44 7.13 5.13
C LYS A 9 -3.25 7.21 3.62
N GLY A 10 -4.25 7.73 2.89
CA GLY A 10 -4.12 8.03 1.47
C GLY A 10 -3.01 9.03 1.19
N MET A 11 -2.90 10.09 1.98
CA MET A 11 -1.80 11.05 1.83
C MET A 11 -0.43 10.40 2.07
N ALA A 12 -0.30 9.56 3.09
CA ALA A 12 0.92 8.82 3.38
C ALA A 12 1.28 7.84 2.24
N MET A 13 0.29 7.15 1.66
CA MET A 13 0.48 6.30 0.48
C MET A 13 1.00 7.11 -0.70
N GLY A 14 0.35 8.24 -1.02
CA GLY A 14 0.78 9.11 -2.13
C GLY A 14 2.17 9.70 -1.92
N ALA A 15 2.57 10.00 -0.68
CA ALA A 15 3.91 10.50 -0.39
C ALA A 15 4.97 9.42 -0.59
N ALA A 16 4.65 8.18 -0.22
CA ALA A 16 5.52 7.03 -0.43
C ALA A 16 5.72 6.70 -1.91
N ASP A 17 4.67 6.79 -2.73
CA ASP A 17 4.74 6.52 -4.17
C ASP A 17 5.59 7.55 -4.95
N VAL A 18 5.86 8.73 -4.38
CA VAL A 18 6.79 9.71 -4.96
C VAL A 18 8.25 9.29 -4.75
N VAL A 19 8.54 8.48 -3.74
CA VAL A 19 9.90 8.05 -3.41
C VAL A 19 10.27 6.82 -4.24
N PRO A 20 11.36 6.87 -5.03
CA PRO A 20 11.78 5.73 -5.83
C PRO A 20 12.02 4.48 -4.96
N GLY A 21 11.48 3.33 -5.38
CA GLY A 21 11.67 2.06 -4.67
C GLY A 21 10.79 1.86 -3.43
N VAL A 22 9.90 2.79 -3.11
CA VAL A 22 8.90 2.64 -2.03
C VAL A 22 7.51 2.50 -2.65
N SER A 23 6.73 1.52 -2.18
CA SER A 23 5.34 1.32 -2.63
C SER A 23 4.35 1.82 -1.59
N GLY A 24 3.33 2.57 -2.04
CA GLY A 24 2.16 2.93 -1.25
C GLY A 24 1.40 1.70 -0.74
N GLY A 25 1.51 0.54 -1.40
CA GLY A 25 0.97 -0.73 -0.91
C GLY A 25 1.59 -1.15 0.43
N THR A 26 2.89 -0.90 0.64
CA THR A 26 3.57 -1.15 1.92
C THR A 26 3.00 -0.26 3.02
N ILE A 27 2.72 1.01 2.72
CA ILE A 27 2.07 1.92 3.67
C ILE A 27 0.66 1.46 3.98
N ALA A 28 -0.11 1.01 2.97
CA ALA A 28 -1.43 0.44 3.19
C ALA A 28 -1.39 -0.79 4.11
N PHE A 29 -0.35 -1.62 3.99
CA PHE A 29 -0.14 -2.79 4.84
C PHE A 29 0.21 -2.40 6.27
N ILE A 30 1.24 -1.57 6.47
CA ILE A 30 1.66 -1.10 7.81
C ILE A 30 0.50 -0.37 8.52
N THR A 31 -0.31 0.40 7.79
CA THR A 31 -1.43 1.14 8.36
C THR A 31 -2.71 0.30 8.51
N GLY A 32 -2.67 -0.99 8.14
CA GLY A 32 -3.76 -1.94 8.34
C GLY A 32 -4.99 -1.73 7.44
N ILE A 33 -4.82 -1.08 6.28
CA ILE A 33 -5.91 -0.87 5.32
C ILE A 33 -5.77 -1.71 4.06
N TYR A 34 -4.69 -2.47 3.94
CA TYR A 34 -4.36 -3.25 2.76
C TYR A 34 -5.49 -4.21 2.36
N ASP A 35 -5.99 -5.01 3.30
CA ASP A 35 -7.07 -5.96 3.01
C ASP A 35 -8.37 -5.25 2.62
N THR A 36 -8.67 -4.13 3.29
CA THR A 36 -9.86 -3.31 2.95
C THR A 36 -9.74 -2.74 1.55
N LEU A 37 -8.56 -2.26 1.17
CA LEU A 37 -8.29 -1.74 -0.18
C LEU A 37 -8.41 -2.84 -1.23
N LEU A 38 -7.75 -3.97 -1.01
CA LEU A 38 -7.75 -5.09 -1.94
C LEU A 38 -9.16 -5.65 -2.14
N GLU A 39 -9.92 -5.83 -1.05
CA GLU A 39 -11.30 -6.30 -1.11
C GLU A 39 -12.22 -5.29 -1.82
N SER A 40 -12.05 -3.99 -1.53
CA SER A 40 -12.83 -2.93 -2.19
C SER A 40 -12.58 -2.91 -3.70
N ILE A 41 -11.32 -3.06 -4.13
CA ILE A 41 -10.94 -3.17 -5.54
C ILE A 41 -11.47 -4.48 -6.15
N ARG A 42 -11.36 -5.60 -5.45
CA ARG A 42 -11.81 -6.93 -5.92
C ARG A 42 -13.32 -6.96 -6.21
N ARG A 43 -14.11 -6.20 -5.46
CA ARG A 43 -15.56 -6.03 -5.71
C ARG A 43 -15.88 -5.24 -6.97
N ILE A 44 -14.90 -4.56 -7.55
CA ILE A 44 -15.01 -3.93 -8.86
C ILE A 44 -14.84 -5.00 -9.95
N ASN A 45 -15.89 -5.80 -10.14
CA ASN A 45 -15.92 -6.90 -11.11
C ASN A 45 -17.31 -6.97 -11.80
N PRO A 46 -17.50 -7.85 -12.81
CA PRO A 46 -18.76 -7.92 -13.57
C PRO A 46 -20.04 -8.15 -12.74
N SER A 47 -19.93 -8.63 -11.50
CA SER A 47 -21.08 -8.74 -10.58
C SER A 47 -21.68 -7.40 -10.17
N LEU A 48 -20.99 -6.28 -10.42
CA LEU A 48 -21.56 -4.95 -10.23
C LEU A 48 -22.71 -4.62 -11.19
N ILE A 49 -22.72 -5.19 -12.40
CA ILE A 49 -23.74 -4.90 -13.41
C ILE A 49 -25.15 -5.22 -12.90
N PRO A 50 -25.44 -6.42 -12.37
CA PRO A 50 -26.75 -6.71 -11.79
C PRO A 50 -27.02 -5.88 -10.53
N ILE A 51 -26.01 -5.57 -9.71
CA ILE A 51 -26.17 -4.74 -8.50
C ILE A 51 -26.62 -3.32 -8.88
N ILE A 52 -26.01 -2.71 -9.90
CA ILE A 52 -26.41 -1.40 -10.41
C ILE A 52 -27.85 -1.45 -10.93
N LYS A 53 -28.23 -2.51 -11.66
CA LYS A 53 -29.60 -2.66 -12.18
C LYS A 53 -30.65 -2.84 -11.08
N GLN A 54 -30.32 -3.51 -9.97
CA GLN A 54 -31.27 -3.81 -8.89
C GLN A 54 -31.31 -2.73 -7.79
N GLN A 55 -30.15 -2.19 -7.40
CA GLN A 55 -29.99 -1.30 -6.24
C GLN A 55 -29.50 0.10 -6.63
N GLY A 56 -29.32 0.36 -7.92
CA GLY A 56 -28.85 1.64 -8.45
C GLY A 56 -27.36 1.91 -8.19
N VAL A 57 -26.92 3.10 -8.59
CA VAL A 57 -25.54 3.57 -8.43
C VAL A 57 -25.16 3.66 -6.94
N LYS A 58 -26.11 4.01 -6.07
CA LYS A 58 -25.87 4.10 -4.62
C LYS A 58 -25.57 2.72 -4.01
N GLY A 59 -26.34 1.69 -4.34
CA GLY A 59 -26.09 0.33 -3.86
C GLY A 59 -24.76 -0.24 -4.37
N ALA A 60 -24.41 0.05 -5.63
CA ALA A 60 -23.11 -0.30 -6.19
C ALA A 60 -21.95 0.42 -5.47
N PHE A 61 -22.12 1.70 -5.14
CA PHE A 61 -21.11 2.49 -4.41
C PHE A 61 -20.89 1.95 -2.99
N GLU A 62 -21.96 1.55 -2.29
CA GLU A 62 -21.85 0.91 -0.98
C GLU A 62 -21.21 -0.48 -1.08
N HIS A 63 -21.55 -1.26 -2.11
CA HIS A 63 -21.00 -2.60 -2.34
C HIS A 63 -19.47 -2.59 -2.44
N ILE A 64 -18.90 -1.65 -3.20
CA ILE A 64 -17.43 -1.53 -3.39
C ILE A 64 -16.73 -0.75 -2.28
N ASN A 65 -17.45 -0.36 -1.22
CA ASN A 65 -16.91 0.54 -0.20
C ASN A 65 -16.39 1.87 -0.80
N GLY A 66 -17.20 2.48 -1.66
CA GLY A 66 -16.84 3.66 -2.44
C GLY A 66 -16.43 4.86 -1.57
N THR A 67 -17.00 5.01 -0.38
CA THR A 67 -16.59 6.08 0.55
C THR A 67 -15.14 5.93 0.97
N PHE A 68 -14.70 4.71 1.28
CA PHE A 68 -13.30 4.43 1.60
C PHE A 68 -12.39 4.72 0.41
N LEU A 69 -12.75 4.24 -0.79
CA LEU A 69 -11.95 4.45 -1.99
C LEU A 69 -11.81 5.94 -2.33
N VAL A 70 -12.92 6.69 -2.32
CA VAL A 70 -12.90 8.14 -2.61
C VAL A 70 -12.03 8.89 -1.61
N LEU A 71 -12.14 8.60 -0.31
CA LEU A 71 -11.32 9.25 0.72
C LEU A 71 -9.84 8.87 0.58
N LEU A 72 -9.54 7.61 0.29
CA LEU A 72 -8.17 7.15 0.13
C LEU A 72 -7.52 7.78 -1.11
N PHE A 73 -8.18 7.69 -2.26
CA PHE A 73 -7.67 8.25 -3.51
C PHE A 73 -7.60 9.78 -3.49
N SER A 74 -8.55 10.47 -2.86
CA SER A 74 -8.43 11.91 -2.66
C SER A 74 -7.22 12.28 -1.80
N GLY A 75 -6.91 11.50 -0.76
CA GLY A 75 -5.68 11.64 0.01
C GLY A 75 -4.41 11.44 -0.84
N ILE A 76 -4.38 10.37 -1.63
CA ILE A 76 -3.26 10.06 -2.54
C ILE A 76 -3.03 11.21 -3.53
N LEU A 77 -4.09 11.63 -4.23
CA LEU A 77 -4.03 12.72 -5.20
C LEU A 77 -3.58 14.03 -4.54
N THR A 78 -4.17 14.36 -3.38
CA THR A 78 -3.77 15.57 -2.63
C THR A 78 -2.28 15.52 -2.29
N SER A 79 -1.78 14.39 -1.83
CA SER A 79 -0.36 14.21 -1.52
C SER A 79 0.53 14.34 -2.76
N ILE A 80 0.16 13.72 -3.88
CA ILE A 80 0.92 13.86 -5.13
C ILE A 80 0.97 15.33 -5.57
N PHE A 81 -0.13 16.08 -5.50
CA PHE A 81 -0.11 17.48 -5.93
C PHE A 81 0.58 18.43 -4.94
N THR A 82 0.59 18.12 -3.64
CA THR A 82 1.09 19.03 -2.59
C THR A 82 2.47 18.62 -2.07
N LEU A 83 2.64 17.34 -1.71
CA LEU A 83 3.85 16.81 -1.08
C LEU A 83 4.90 16.36 -2.09
N ALA A 84 4.53 16.03 -3.34
CA ALA A 84 5.53 15.52 -4.29
C ALA A 84 6.71 16.47 -4.48
N ARG A 85 6.46 17.78 -4.63
CA ARG A 85 7.54 18.79 -4.76
C ARG A 85 8.44 18.83 -3.52
N VAL A 86 7.86 18.72 -2.33
CA VAL A 86 8.60 18.72 -1.07
C VAL A 86 9.47 17.47 -0.96
N ILE A 87 8.91 16.29 -1.25
CA ILE A 87 9.62 15.02 -1.21
C ILE A 87 10.73 14.98 -2.26
N THR A 88 10.47 15.44 -3.50
CA THR A 88 11.51 15.52 -4.54
C THR A 88 12.61 16.49 -4.14
N TRP A 89 12.29 17.63 -3.53
CA TRP A 89 13.30 18.55 -3.01
C TRP A 89 14.11 17.90 -1.89
N MET A 90 13.47 17.22 -0.93
CA MET A 90 14.16 16.49 0.15
C MET A 90 15.02 15.34 -0.38
N LEU A 91 14.62 14.66 -1.46
CA LEU A 91 15.46 13.64 -2.12
C LEU A 91 16.76 14.24 -2.66
N GLN A 92 16.76 15.51 -3.05
CA GLN A 92 17.96 16.20 -3.54
C GLN A 92 18.79 16.81 -2.41
N THR A 93 18.15 17.43 -1.41
CA THR A 93 18.85 18.17 -0.35
C THR A 93 19.19 17.32 0.87
N HIS A 94 18.34 16.37 1.21
CA HIS A 94 18.45 15.50 2.39
C HIS A 94 18.14 14.03 2.05
N PRO A 95 18.87 13.41 1.10
CA PRO A 95 18.60 12.04 0.68
C PRO A 95 18.76 11.05 1.84
N ILE A 96 19.85 11.15 2.62
CA ILE A 96 20.17 10.16 3.66
C ILE A 96 19.04 10.06 4.70
N PRO A 97 18.58 11.15 5.35
CA PRO A 97 17.45 11.07 6.28
C PRO A 97 16.18 10.47 5.67
N LEU A 98 15.85 10.85 4.44
CA LEU A 98 14.64 10.39 3.77
C LEU A 98 14.72 8.88 3.46
N TRP A 99 15.82 8.42 2.88
CA TRP A 99 16.06 7.00 2.64
C TRP A 99 16.07 6.19 3.93
N SER A 100 16.71 6.69 4.99
CA SER A 100 16.71 6.03 6.30
C SER A 100 15.31 5.92 6.91
N PHE A 101 14.47 6.94 6.76
CA PHE A 101 13.07 6.90 7.22
C PHE A 101 12.27 5.79 6.52
N PHE A 102 12.29 5.76 5.18
CA PHE A 102 11.57 4.73 4.42
C PHE A 102 12.14 3.33 4.61
N PHE A 103 13.47 3.20 4.74
CA PHE A 103 14.10 1.94 5.09
C PHE A 103 13.63 1.43 6.47
N GLY A 104 13.52 2.32 7.46
CA GLY A 104 12.94 1.99 8.76
C GLY A 104 11.49 1.49 8.66
N LEU A 105 10.65 2.13 7.82
CA LEU A 105 9.28 1.67 7.56
C LEU A 105 9.25 0.27 6.92
N ILE A 106 10.15 -0.02 5.97
CA ILE A 106 10.26 -1.33 5.34
C ILE A 106 10.66 -2.39 6.38
N ILE A 107 11.64 -2.12 7.24
CA ILE A 107 12.03 -3.03 8.33
C ILE A 107 10.82 -3.33 9.22
N VAL A 108 10.07 -2.30 9.64
CA VAL A 108 8.87 -2.48 10.46
C VAL A 108 7.82 -3.33 9.73
N SER A 109 7.63 -3.14 8.42
CA SER A 109 6.73 -3.97 7.61
C SER A 109 7.14 -5.43 7.61
N VAL A 110 8.43 -5.73 7.42
CA VAL A 110 8.98 -7.09 7.41
C VAL A 110 8.78 -7.75 8.78
N ILE A 111 9.08 -7.04 9.87
CA ILE A 111 8.86 -7.52 11.24
C ILE A 111 7.37 -7.79 11.47
N HIS A 112 6.49 -6.88 11.03
CA HIS A 112 5.05 -7.05 11.18
C HIS A 112 4.55 -8.28 10.41
N MET A 113 5.02 -8.48 9.18
CA MET A 113 4.67 -9.63 8.34
C MET A 113 5.15 -10.94 8.96
N PHE A 114 6.36 -10.98 9.53
CA PHE A 114 6.85 -12.17 10.24
C PHE A 114 6.00 -12.54 11.46
N LYS A 115 5.44 -11.56 12.17
CA LYS A 115 4.55 -11.80 13.31
C LYS A 115 3.18 -12.36 12.91
N GLN A 116 2.75 -12.16 11.66
CA GLN A 116 1.50 -12.74 11.15
C GLN A 116 1.63 -14.24 10.80
N VAL A 117 2.85 -14.78 10.77
CA VAL A 117 3.10 -16.20 10.51
C VAL A 117 2.85 -17.01 11.79
N GLU A 118 1.66 -17.63 11.90
CA GLU A 118 1.22 -18.34 13.12
C GLU A 118 2.11 -19.51 13.57
N GLN A 119 2.76 -20.21 12.64
CA GLN A 119 3.60 -21.37 12.93
C GLN A 119 4.85 -21.37 12.06
N TRP A 120 6.01 -21.55 12.66
CA TRP A 120 7.29 -21.65 11.95
C TRP A 120 7.67 -23.14 11.78
N LYS A 121 7.27 -23.72 10.65
CA LYS A 121 7.73 -25.05 10.21
C LYS A 121 8.98 -24.91 9.34
N ILE A 122 9.78 -25.97 9.26
CA ILE A 122 11.00 -25.98 8.43
C ILE A 122 10.72 -25.63 6.97
N THR A 123 9.57 -26.04 6.43
CA THR A 123 9.11 -25.68 5.09
C THR A 123 8.94 -24.18 4.88
N ARG A 124 8.43 -23.45 5.89
CA ARG A 124 8.26 -21.99 5.81
C ARG A 124 9.62 -21.29 5.89
N PHE A 125 10.53 -21.79 6.72
CA PHE A 125 11.90 -21.27 6.78
C PHE A 125 12.62 -21.45 5.43
N ILE A 126 12.53 -22.65 4.83
CA ILE A 126 13.06 -22.94 3.50
C ILE A 126 12.42 -22.02 2.45
N SER A 127 11.11 -21.77 2.52
CA SER A 127 10.42 -20.87 1.58
C SER A 127 10.90 -19.42 1.68
N VAL A 128 11.12 -18.92 2.90
CA VAL A 128 11.68 -17.57 3.14
C VAL A 128 13.11 -17.49 2.60
N ALA A 129 13.95 -18.47 2.90
CA ALA A 129 15.31 -18.52 2.40
C ALA A 129 15.34 -18.58 0.87
N ALA A 130 14.55 -19.47 0.25
CA ALA A 130 14.44 -19.59 -1.20
C ALA A 130 13.96 -18.28 -1.84
N GLY A 131 12.95 -17.62 -1.26
CA GLY A 131 12.47 -16.32 -1.72
C GLY A 131 13.54 -15.22 -1.60
N ALA A 132 14.30 -15.19 -0.50
CA ALA A 132 15.39 -14.24 -0.31
C ALA A 132 16.53 -14.45 -1.32
N PHE A 133 16.94 -15.71 -1.55
CA PHE A 133 17.94 -16.04 -2.57
C PHE A 133 17.45 -15.71 -3.98
N PHE A 134 16.18 -15.98 -4.29
CA PHE A 134 15.58 -15.65 -5.58
C PHE A 134 15.54 -14.14 -5.80
N ALA A 135 15.10 -13.36 -4.81
CA ALA A 135 15.09 -11.90 -4.86
C ALA A 135 16.51 -11.33 -5.02
N TYR A 136 17.48 -11.85 -4.26
CA TYR A 136 18.89 -11.49 -4.42
C TYR A 136 19.40 -11.84 -5.83
N GLY A 137 19.05 -13.02 -6.34
CA GLY A 137 19.38 -13.44 -7.71
C GLY A 137 18.88 -12.44 -8.75
N ILE A 138 17.64 -11.95 -8.63
CA ILE A 138 17.10 -10.90 -9.52
C ILE A 138 17.94 -9.62 -9.44
N THR A 139 18.37 -9.21 -8.25
CA THR A 139 19.20 -8.00 -8.09
C THR A 139 20.62 -8.15 -8.63
N VAL A 140 21.15 -9.37 -8.73
CA VAL A 140 22.50 -9.61 -9.29
C VAL A 140 22.43 -9.87 -10.80
N LEU A 141 21.33 -10.44 -11.29
CA LEU A 141 21.08 -10.74 -12.70
C LEU A 141 20.73 -9.51 -13.56
N HIS A 142 21.06 -8.30 -13.11
CA HIS A 142 20.97 -7.12 -13.98
C HIS A 142 21.86 -7.33 -15.22
N PRO A 143 21.32 -7.20 -16.45
CA PRO A 143 22.12 -7.00 -17.66
C PRO A 143 22.88 -5.66 -17.61
#